data_AF-A0A847VMB4-F1
#
_entry.id   AF-A0A847VMB4-F1
#
_cell.length_a   1.000
_cell.length_b   1.000
_cell.length_c   1.000
_cell.angle_alpha   90.00
_cell.angle_beta   90.00
_cell.angle_gamma   90.00
#
_symmetry.space_group_name_H-M   'P 1'
#
loop_
_entity.id
_entity.type
_entity.pdbx_description
1 polymer ?
#
loop_
_entity_poly.entity_id
_entity_poly.type
_entity_poly.pdbx_seq_one_letter_code
_entity_poly.pdbx_strand_id
1 'polypeptide(L)'
;MDARAAAPMALARRVACVLPGQCEICRRWGWERLCRACREQFAVERARCTRCGLATGAALAACGSCLQAPPPFARTIVALDYAFPWDGIIGRWKFGAHPELASPLASLLAQAVAREFAQRTAAAPELAPSTAAAPEL
;
A
#
# COMPACT_ATOMS: atom_id res chain seq x y z
N MET A 1 -51.20 11.74 -1.07
CA MET A 1 -50.18 11.19 -1.98
C MET A 1 -48.99 12.14 -1.95
N ASP A 2 -48.18 12.05 -0.90
CA ASP A 2 -47.02 12.92 -0.67
C ASP A 2 -45.78 12.30 -1.31
N ALA A 3 -45.42 12.82 -2.48
CA ALA A 3 -44.18 12.45 -3.16
C ALA A 3 -43.01 13.21 -2.52
N ARG A 4 -42.37 12.53 -1.57
CA ARG A 4 -41.02 12.76 -1.05
C ARG A 4 -40.10 13.45 -2.07
N ALA A 5 -39.81 14.72 -1.84
CA ALA A 5 -38.65 15.39 -2.43
C ALA A 5 -37.38 14.85 -1.74
N ALA A 6 -36.94 13.65 -2.13
CA ALA A 6 -35.59 13.19 -1.86
C ALA A 6 -34.64 13.97 -2.78
N ALA A 7 -34.26 15.17 -2.36
CA ALA A 7 -33.22 15.94 -3.02
C ALA A 7 -31.89 15.14 -2.97
N PRO A 8 -31.18 15.00 -4.09
CA PRO A 8 -30.20 13.94 -4.28
C PRO A 8 -28.91 14.23 -3.52
N MET A 9 -28.43 13.23 -2.78
CA MET A 9 -27.11 13.12 -2.12
C MET A 9 -25.92 13.11 -3.12
N ALA A 10 -26.07 13.70 -4.32
CA ALA A 10 -25.20 13.43 -5.47
C ALA A 10 -24.33 14.61 -5.93
N LEU A 11 -24.31 15.76 -5.24
CA LEU A 11 -23.50 16.93 -5.66
C LEU A 11 -22.62 17.56 -4.57
N ALA A 12 -22.35 16.87 -3.46
CA ALA A 12 -21.40 17.35 -2.44
C ALA A 12 -19.98 16.81 -2.66
N ARG A 13 -19.55 16.63 -3.93
CA ARG A 13 -18.33 15.87 -4.24
C ARG A 13 -17.39 16.54 -5.21
N ARG A 14 -17.06 17.83 -5.03
CA ARG A 14 -15.94 18.42 -5.78
C ARG A 14 -15.34 19.76 -5.32
N VAL A 15 -15.64 20.24 -4.12
CA VAL A 15 -14.79 21.26 -3.49
C VAL A 15 -14.45 20.78 -2.09
N ALA A 16 -13.62 19.74 -2.02
CA ALA A 16 -12.81 19.57 -0.83
C ALA A 16 -11.90 20.80 -0.81
N CYS A 17 -12.27 21.80 -0.03
CA CYS A 17 -11.39 22.92 0.26
C CYS A 17 -10.09 22.30 0.76
N VAL A 18 -9.03 22.37 -0.05
CA VAL A 18 -7.71 21.85 0.31
C VAL A 18 -7.17 22.81 1.35
N LEU A 19 -7.65 22.68 2.58
CA LEU A 19 -7.18 23.52 3.67
C LEU A 19 -5.77 23.06 4.04
N PRO A 20 -4.82 24.00 4.19
CA PRO A 20 -3.50 23.64 4.67
C PRO A 20 -3.64 23.02 6.07
N GLY A 21 -2.83 21.99 6.30
CA GLY A 21 -2.74 21.27 7.56
C GLY A 21 -1.30 21.08 7.99
N GLN A 22 -1.12 20.49 9.17
CA GLN A 22 0.20 20.07 9.63
C GLN A 22 0.47 18.62 9.19
N CYS A 23 1.72 18.32 8.86
CA CYS A 23 2.19 16.95 8.67
C CYS A 23 2.10 16.17 9.99
N GLU A 24 1.62 14.93 9.95
CA GLU A 24 1.46 14.07 11.14
C GLU A 24 2.78 13.66 11.81
N ILE A 25 3.90 13.79 11.11
CA ILE A 25 5.23 13.41 11.59
C ILE A 25 6.00 14.65 12.06
N CYS A 26 6.31 15.56 11.14
CA CYS A 26 7.15 16.72 11.46
C CYS A 26 6.38 17.98 11.90
N ARG A 27 5.04 17.95 11.89
CA ARG A 27 4.16 19.07 12.25
C ARG A 27 4.32 20.35 11.40
N ARG A 28 5.10 20.31 10.31
CA ARG A 28 5.23 21.44 9.40
C ARG A 28 3.93 21.66 8.63
N TRP A 29 3.57 22.93 8.46
CA TRP A 29 2.41 23.33 7.65
C TRP A 29 2.63 23.03 6.17
N GLY A 30 1.60 22.52 5.51
CA GLY A 30 1.59 22.19 4.10
C GLY A 30 0.20 21.73 3.65
N TRP A 31 0.15 21.12 2.46
CA TRP A 31 -1.11 20.69 1.84
C TRP A 31 -1.39 19.19 2.01
N GLU A 32 -0.42 18.44 2.51
CA GLU A 32 -0.49 16.99 2.69
C GLU A 32 -0.42 16.63 4.18
N ARG A 33 -1.25 15.67 4.62
CA ARG A 33 -1.18 15.12 5.98
C ARG A 33 0.12 14.36 6.25
N LEU A 34 0.74 13.80 5.22
CA LEU A 34 2.09 13.25 5.27
C LEU A 34 2.91 13.96 4.20
N CYS A 35 3.77 14.91 4.58
CA CYS A 35 4.57 15.63 3.60
C CYS A 35 5.55 14.69 2.90
N ARG A 36 5.91 15.03 1.66
CA ARG A 36 6.88 14.30 0.85
C ARG A 36 8.17 13.94 1.60
N ALA A 37 8.79 14.90 2.29
CA ALA A 37 10.04 14.68 3.02
C ALA A 37 9.90 13.59 4.10
N CYS A 38 8.81 13.59 4.89
CA CYS A 38 8.60 12.55 5.89
C CYS A 38 8.27 11.20 5.27
N ARG A 39 7.56 11.16 4.14
CA ARG A 39 7.33 9.89 3.41
C ARG A 39 8.66 9.31 2.91
N GLU A 40 9.50 10.13 2.29
CA GLU A 40 10.82 9.69 1.78
C GLU A 40 11.75 9.25 2.90
N GLN A 41 11.70 9.91 4.07
CA GLN A 41 12.52 9.57 5.22
C GLN A 41 12.07 8.28 5.94
N PHE A 42 10.76 8.06 6.09
CA PHE A 42 10.23 7.02 6.97
C PHE A 42 9.54 5.86 6.25
N ALA A 43 9.09 6.02 5.01
CA ALA A 43 8.48 4.95 4.21
C ALA A 43 9.54 4.25 3.33
N VAL A 44 10.70 3.96 3.93
CA VAL A 44 11.84 3.34 3.24
C VAL A 44 11.53 1.87 2.98
N GLU A 45 11.85 1.42 1.77
CA GLU A 45 11.70 0.02 1.38
C GLU A 45 12.67 -0.87 2.17
N ARG A 46 12.20 -2.05 2.56
CA ARG A 46 13.00 -3.03 3.28
C ARG A 46 12.96 -4.36 2.55
N ALA A 47 14.10 -5.04 2.58
CA ALA A 47 14.18 -6.45 2.25
C ALA A 47 13.22 -7.25 3.14
N ARG A 48 12.36 -8.06 2.52
CA ARG A 48 11.31 -8.82 3.20
C ARG A 48 11.20 -10.23 2.64
N CYS A 49 10.64 -11.11 3.46
CA CYS A 49 10.05 -12.35 2.99
C CYS A 49 8.80 -12.01 2.16
N THR A 50 8.73 -12.43 0.90
CA THR A 50 7.55 -12.18 0.06
C THR A 50 6.31 -12.91 0.59
N ARG A 51 6.49 -14.07 1.23
CA ARG A 51 5.38 -14.82 1.77
C ARG A 51 4.74 -14.15 2.99
N CYS A 52 5.48 -13.92 4.08
CA CYS A 52 4.91 -13.35 5.31
C CYS A 52 5.03 -11.83 5.45
N GLY A 53 5.87 -11.16 4.66
CA GLY A 53 6.09 -9.71 4.74
C GLY A 53 7.03 -9.24 5.86
N LEU A 54 7.55 -10.16 6.68
CA LEU A 54 8.51 -9.81 7.73
C LEU A 54 9.80 -9.26 7.12
N ALA A 55 10.35 -8.22 7.74
CA ALA A 55 11.64 -7.67 7.38
C ALA A 55 12.75 -8.70 7.62
N THR A 56 13.63 -8.83 6.64
CA THR A 56 14.75 -9.78 6.61
C THR A 56 16.02 -9.05 6.16
N GLY A 57 17.19 -9.69 6.34
CA GLY A 57 18.46 -9.10 5.88
C GLY A 57 18.60 -9.02 4.35
N ALA A 58 17.86 -9.87 3.62
CA ALA A 58 17.79 -9.89 2.16
C ALA A 58 16.35 -10.19 1.71
N ALA A 59 15.99 -9.81 0.49
CA ALA A 59 14.69 -10.16 -0.07
C ALA A 59 14.64 -11.67 -0.35
N LEU A 60 13.61 -12.36 0.15
CA LEU A 60 13.50 -13.82 0.09
C LEU A 60 12.12 -14.24 -0.40
N ALA A 61 12.04 -15.28 -1.22
CA ALA A 61 10.76 -15.88 -1.61
C ALA A 61 10.00 -16.48 -0.39
N ALA A 62 10.73 -17.09 0.55
CA ALA A 62 10.19 -17.57 1.83
C ALA A 62 11.31 -17.56 2.89
N CYS A 63 11.02 -17.08 4.09
CA CYS A 63 11.92 -17.20 5.24
C CYS A 63 11.83 -18.59 5.89
N GLY A 64 12.76 -18.93 6.79
CA GLY A 64 12.79 -20.24 7.46
C GLY A 64 11.48 -20.62 8.14
N SER A 65 10.84 -19.68 8.83
CA SER A 65 9.52 -19.91 9.46
C SER A 65 8.43 -20.21 8.43
N CYS A 66 8.45 -19.55 7.26
CA CYS A 66 7.51 -19.79 6.18
C CYS A 66 7.74 -21.12 5.45
N LEU A 67 8.98 -21.62 5.45
CA LEU A 67 9.31 -22.94 4.89
C LEU A 67 8.84 -24.06 5.83
N GLN A 68 9.02 -23.88 7.14
CA GLN A 68 8.60 -24.85 8.15
C GLN A 68 7.08 -24.87 8.36
N ALA A 69 6.46 -23.70 8.44
CA ALA A 69 5.03 -23.52 8.66
C ALA A 69 4.45 -22.54 7.64
N PRO A 70 4.14 -23.04 6.42
CA PRO A 70 3.53 -22.27 5.34
C PRO A 70 2.25 -21.53 5.77
N PRO A 71 2.16 -20.17 5.75
CA PRO A 71 0.91 -19.48 6.03
C PRO A 71 -0.14 -19.76 4.93
N PRO A 72 -1.45 -19.58 5.22
CA PRO A 72 -2.55 -19.89 4.30
C PRO A 72 -2.63 -18.94 3.09
N PHE A 73 -1.86 -17.86 3.09
CA PHE A 73 -1.72 -16.92 1.96
C PHE A 73 -0.42 -17.14 1.20
N ALA A 74 -0.44 -16.82 -0.09
CA ALA A 74 0.70 -16.98 -0.98
C ALA A 74 1.74 -15.85 -0.83
N ARG A 75 1.29 -14.62 -0.52
CA ARG A 75 2.14 -13.42 -0.51
C ARG A 75 1.55 -12.34 0.38
N THR A 76 2.43 -11.53 0.97
CA THR A 76 2.08 -10.32 1.73
C THR A 76 2.80 -9.13 1.15
N ILE A 77 2.04 -8.08 0.78
CA ILE A 77 2.59 -6.80 0.35
C ILE A 77 2.55 -5.84 1.54
N VAL A 78 3.71 -5.30 1.91
CA VAL A 78 3.86 -4.43 3.08
C VAL A 78 4.24 -3.03 2.62
N ALA A 79 3.41 -2.05 2.95
CA ALA A 79 3.70 -0.65 2.71
C ALA A 79 4.67 -0.08 3.76
N LEU A 80 4.41 -0.42 5.03
CA LEU A 80 5.03 0.18 6.21
C LEU A 80 5.13 -0.87 7.32
N ASP A 81 6.16 -0.78 8.16
CA ASP A 81 6.22 -1.56 9.39
C ASP A 81 5.35 -0.91 10.46
N TYR A 82 4.75 -1.74 11.32
CA TYR A 82 4.05 -1.27 12.51
C TYR A 82 5.07 -0.89 13.60
N ALA A 83 5.83 0.16 13.34
CA ALA A 83 6.88 0.73 14.18
C ALA A 83 6.94 2.25 13.95
N PHE A 84 7.74 2.96 14.75
CA PHE A 84 7.89 4.40 14.62
C PHE A 84 8.21 4.84 13.17
N PRO A 85 7.54 5.88 12.63
CA PRO A 85 6.45 6.69 13.22
C PRO A 85 5.03 6.15 12.92
N TRP A 86 4.94 5.02 12.22
CA TRP A 86 3.72 4.49 11.62
C TRP A 86 2.80 3.81 12.63
N ASP A 87 3.33 3.18 13.66
CA ASP A 87 2.56 2.62 14.78
C ASP A 87 1.57 3.64 15.37
N GLY A 88 2.04 4.85 15.68
CA GLY A 88 1.22 5.92 16.22
C GLY A 88 0.21 6.47 15.21
N ILE A 89 0.60 6.64 13.94
CA ILE A 89 -0.28 7.15 12.88
C ILE A 89 -1.38 6.14 12.55
N ILE A 90 -1.04 4.86 12.39
CA ILE A 90 -1.99 3.78 12.14
C ILE A 90 -2.90 3.59 13.35
N GLY A 91 -2.36 3.70 14.57
CA GLY A 91 -3.14 3.68 15.80
C GLY A 91 -4.21 4.77 15.85
N ARG A 92 -3.82 6.03 15.57
CA ARG A 92 -4.76 7.17 15.49
C ARG A 92 -5.83 6.97 14.41
N TRP A 93 -5.45 6.45 13.26
CA TRP A 93 -6.42 6.14 12.20
C TRP A 93 -7.41 5.05 12.62
N LYS A 94 -6.93 3.93 13.18
CA LYS A 94 -7.77 2.78 13.56
C LYS A 94 -8.66 3.07 14.77
N PHE A 95 -8.15 3.79 15.76
CA PHE A 95 -8.75 3.88 17.10
C PHE A 95 -9.00 5.31 17.56
N GLY A 96 -8.39 6.32 16.93
CA GLY A 96 -8.43 7.72 17.34
C GLY A 96 -9.41 8.59 16.55
N ALA A 97 -10.30 8.00 15.73
CA ALA A 97 -11.27 8.74 14.91
C ALA A 97 -10.62 9.80 13.98
N HIS A 98 -9.48 9.46 13.37
CA HIS A 98 -8.78 10.29 12.39
C HIS A 98 -8.94 9.74 10.94
N PRO A 99 -10.12 9.84 10.31
CA PRO A 99 -10.37 9.31 8.97
C PRO A 99 -9.56 9.99 7.87
N GLU A 100 -9.09 11.22 8.09
CA GLU A 100 -8.21 11.96 7.19
C GLU A 100 -6.87 11.25 6.91
N LEU A 101 -6.47 10.32 7.78
CA LEU A 101 -5.27 9.50 7.63
C LEU A 101 -5.47 8.30 6.68
N ALA A 102 -6.71 7.96 6.34
CA ALA A 102 -7.02 6.82 5.48
C ALA A 102 -6.40 6.98 4.09
N SER A 103 -6.62 8.13 3.45
CA SER A 103 -6.13 8.42 2.09
C SER A 103 -4.60 8.37 1.98
N PRO A 104 -3.82 9.07 2.83
CA PRO A 104 -2.36 9.00 2.74
C PRO A 104 -1.80 7.60 3.06
N LEU A 105 -2.37 6.85 4.01
CA LEU A 105 -1.95 5.47 4.29
C LEU A 105 -2.30 4.53 3.12
N ALA A 106 -3.49 4.67 2.54
CA ALA A 106 -3.91 3.90 1.37
C ALA A 106 -3.03 4.21 0.15
N SER A 107 -2.61 5.47 -0.04
CA SER A 107 -1.69 5.85 -1.11
C SER A 107 -0.34 5.13 -0.97
N LEU A 108 0.22 5.05 0.24
CA LEU A 108 1.47 4.31 0.48
C LEU A 108 1.32 2.81 0.18
N LEU A 109 0.19 2.21 0.54
CA LEU A 109 -0.11 0.81 0.19
C LEU A 109 -0.31 0.61 -1.31
N ALA A 110 -1.04 1.49 -1.98
CA ALA A 110 -1.24 1.43 -3.43
C ALA A 110 0.10 1.53 -4.18
N GLN A 111 1.02 2.39 -3.71
CA GLN A 111 2.37 2.48 -4.26
C GLN A 111 3.17 1.18 -4.06
N ALA A 112 3.09 0.55 -2.89
CA ALA A 112 3.73 -0.74 -2.63
C ALA A 112 3.18 -1.85 -3.54
N VAL A 113 1.87 -1.89 -3.73
CA VAL A 113 1.20 -2.81 -4.65
C VAL A 113 1.65 -2.57 -6.09
N ALA A 114 1.67 -1.31 -6.54
CA ALA A 114 2.11 -0.97 -7.89
C ALA A 114 3.57 -1.37 -8.16
N ARG A 115 4.47 -1.15 -7.19
CA ARG A 115 5.88 -1.57 -7.30
C ARG A 115 6.01 -3.08 -7.44
N GLU A 116 5.30 -3.83 -6.59
CA GLU A 116 5.28 -5.30 -6.64
C GLU A 116 4.78 -5.81 -8.00
N PHE A 117 3.69 -5.24 -8.54
CA PHE A 117 3.21 -5.60 -9.87
C PHE A 117 4.23 -5.27 -10.96
N ALA A 118 4.86 -4.10 -10.91
CA ALA A 118 5.87 -3.71 -11.90
C ALA A 118 7.09 -4.65 -11.88
N GLN A 119 7.58 -5.02 -10.70
CA GLN A 119 8.68 -5.97 -10.54
C GLN A 119 8.34 -7.35 -11.11
N ARG A 120 7.10 -7.80 -10.95
CA ARG A 120 6.63 -9.08 -11.51
C ARG A 120 6.51 -9.06 -13.02
N THR A 121 5.99 -7.97 -13.59
CA THR A 121 5.93 -7.81 -15.04
C THR A 121 7.33 -7.78 -15.64
N ALA A 122 8.28 -7.14 -14.98
CA ALA A 122 9.68 -7.12 -15.40
C ALA A 122 10.39 -8.48 -15.23
N ALA A 123 10.01 -9.26 -14.21
CA ALA A 123 10.58 -10.58 -13.94
C ALA A 123 9.86 -11.74 -14.64
N ALA A 124 8.74 -11.49 -15.30
CA ALA A 124 8.08 -12.50 -16.12
C ALA A 124 9.05 -12.86 -17.25
N PRO A 125 9.48 -14.13 -17.38
CA PRO A 125 10.30 -14.53 -18.50
C PRO A 125 9.49 -14.20 -19.76
N GLU A 126 10.12 -13.44 -20.67
CA GLU A 126 9.59 -13.22 -22.01
C GLU A 126 9.12 -14.58 -22.52
N LEU A 127 7.83 -14.69 -22.82
CA LEU A 127 7.25 -15.89 -23.38
C LEU A 127 7.97 -16.12 -24.70
N ALA A 128 9.05 -16.90 -24.67
CA ALA A 128 9.62 -17.47 -25.87
C ALA A 128 8.45 -18.17 -26.56
N PRO A 129 8.14 -17.83 -27.82
CA PRO A 129 7.05 -18.49 -28.51
C PRO A 129 7.33 -19.97 -28.41
N SER A 130 6.40 -20.70 -27.79
CA SER A 130 6.42 -22.15 -27.77
C SER A 130 6.48 -22.55 -29.24
N THR A 131 7.66 -22.91 -29.74
CA THR A 131 7.80 -23.59 -31.01
C THR A 131 7.02 -24.88 -30.84
N ALA A 132 5.77 -24.85 -31.27
CA ALA A 132 4.96 -26.03 -31.45
C ALA A 132 5.81 -26.95 -32.33
N ALA A 133 6.28 -28.05 -31.75
CA ALA A 133 6.89 -29.12 -32.48
C ALA A 133 5.91 -29.51 -33.59
N ALA A 134 6.33 -29.32 -34.85
CA ALA A 134 5.65 -29.92 -35.97
C ALA A 134 5.60 -31.44 -35.73
N PRO A 135 4.46 -32.11 -35.90
CA PRO A 135 4.46 -33.57 -35.93
C PRO A 135 5.25 -34.01 -37.15
N GLU A 136 6.34 -34.76 -36.94
CA GLU A 136 7.04 -35.48 -38.00
C GLU A 136 6.08 -36.53 -38.59
N LEU A 137 5.74 -36.38 -39.86
CA LEU A 137 5.20 -37.40 -40.75
C LEU A 137 5.97 -37.33 -42.08
#